data_AF-A0A7C4AFI0-F1
#
_entry.id   AF-A0A7C4AFI0-F1
#
_cell.length_a   1.000
_cell.length_b   1.000
_cell.length_c   1.000
_cell.angle_alpha   90.00
_cell.angle_beta   90.00
_cell.angle_gamma   90.00
#
_symmetry.space_group_name_H-M   'P 1'
#
loop_
_entity.id
_entity.type
_entity.pdbx_description
1 polymer ?
#
loop_
_entity_poly.entity_id
_entity_poly.type
_entity_poly.pdbx_seq_one_letter_code
_entity_poly.pdbx_strand_id
1 'polypeptide(L)'
;EKWFTTGGLVTHLEPVAQWHWVRAGLHGDWQYNREARSGARTGEPIDPARFVIREVARPVDEIALVIHVRRNACQRDWDAFVETYGVPAMFVIGPAGATAEVEEELAAQLEAVVGNSRGYLPYGTELVSVPVTARGVNPFRTYLKALDEQLVLAGTGGKLSVLAEPGVGQQAGLVHWQVWREIMQAEALLISEVMQEQFDAPLLAAEFPEQPVWAYFALCGREETDVGAVVEQATALSRAGYRIEAAQLSEKTGYRLAAAPAPGHTGGVGPEQPGTHQA
;
A
#
# COMPACT_ATOMS: atom_id res chain seq x y z
N GLU A 1 -6.11 -20.93 -12.38
CA GLU A 1 -6.29 -22.30 -12.92
C GLU A 1 -5.17 -22.62 -13.88
N LYS A 2 -4.60 -23.82 -13.79
CA LYS A 2 -3.57 -24.34 -14.69
C LYS A 2 -4.25 -25.01 -15.89
N TRP A 3 -3.86 -24.58 -17.08
CA TRP A 3 -4.30 -25.18 -18.34
C TRP A 3 -3.17 -26.04 -18.90
N PHE A 4 -3.49 -27.26 -19.30
CA PHE A 4 -2.51 -28.26 -19.72
C PHE A 4 -2.64 -28.56 -21.23
N THR A 5 -1.50 -28.80 -21.88
CA THR A 5 -1.46 -29.45 -23.19
C THR A 5 -1.90 -30.91 -23.08
N THR A 6 -2.17 -31.55 -24.22
CA THR A 6 -2.37 -33.01 -24.33
C THR A 6 -1.17 -33.80 -23.77
N GLY A 7 0.02 -33.22 -23.75
CA GLY A 7 1.25 -33.82 -23.19
C GLY A 7 1.48 -33.57 -21.71
N GLY A 8 0.54 -32.93 -20.99
CA GLY A 8 0.64 -32.69 -19.54
C GLY A 8 1.47 -31.47 -19.13
N LEU A 9 2.02 -30.71 -20.08
CA LEU A 9 2.70 -29.44 -19.78
C LEU A 9 1.69 -28.31 -19.55
N VAL A 10 1.94 -27.46 -18.55
CA VAL A 10 1.12 -26.25 -18.31
C VAL A 10 1.42 -25.19 -19.36
N THR A 11 0.39 -24.67 -20.03
CA THR A 11 0.52 -23.62 -21.07
C THR A 11 0.14 -22.24 -20.57
N HIS A 12 -0.77 -22.17 -19.60
CA HIS A 12 -1.40 -20.92 -19.20
C HIS A 12 -1.92 -21.00 -17.76
N LEU A 13 -1.85 -19.86 -17.07
CA LEU A 13 -2.46 -19.66 -15.77
C LEU A 13 -3.61 -18.66 -15.91
N GLU A 14 -4.85 -19.15 -15.87
CA GLU A 14 -6.04 -18.33 -15.97
C GLU A 14 -6.46 -17.83 -14.57
N PRO A 15 -6.55 -16.50 -14.34
CA PRO A 15 -7.09 -15.97 -13.09
C PRO A 15 -8.55 -16.37 -12.91
N VAL A 16 -8.88 -16.95 -11.75
CA VAL A 16 -10.27 -17.30 -11.41
C VAL A 16 -10.79 -16.26 -10.43
N ALA A 17 -11.90 -15.60 -10.80
CA ALA A 17 -12.48 -14.55 -9.96
C ALA A 17 -12.94 -15.09 -8.60
N GLN A 18 -12.75 -14.29 -7.55
CA GLN A 18 -12.94 -14.72 -6.16
C GLN A 18 -14.37 -15.17 -5.83
N TRP A 19 -15.38 -14.59 -6.49
CA TRP A 19 -16.79 -14.97 -6.26
C TRP A 19 -17.17 -16.38 -6.75
N HIS A 20 -16.28 -17.05 -7.48
CA HIS A 20 -16.44 -18.46 -7.84
C HIS A 20 -15.85 -19.41 -6.79
N TRP A 21 -15.18 -18.91 -5.75
CA TRP A 21 -14.61 -19.74 -4.70
C TRP A 21 -15.51 -19.79 -3.46
N VAL A 22 -15.70 -20.99 -2.94
CA VAL A 22 -16.43 -21.24 -1.69
C VAL A 22 -15.72 -22.34 -0.92
N ARG A 23 -15.88 -22.37 0.40
CA ARG A 23 -15.40 -23.47 1.23
C ARG A 23 -16.37 -23.76 2.37
N ALA A 24 -16.40 -25.02 2.81
CA ALA A 24 -17.22 -25.43 3.94
C ALA A 24 -16.58 -24.98 5.26
N GLY A 25 -17.05 -23.86 5.82
CA GLY A 25 -16.51 -23.32 7.07
C GLY A 25 -15.15 -22.63 6.91
N LEU A 26 -14.39 -22.50 8.02
CA LEU A 26 -13.11 -21.77 8.02
C LEU A 26 -11.90 -22.63 7.58
N HIS A 27 -12.03 -23.96 7.59
CA HIS A 27 -10.91 -24.88 7.33
C HIS A 27 -11.30 -26.02 6.38
N GLY A 28 -12.46 -25.94 5.73
CA GLY A 28 -12.86 -26.92 4.72
C GLY A 28 -12.12 -26.68 3.40
N ASP A 29 -12.11 -27.72 2.57
CA ASP A 29 -11.50 -27.67 1.24
C ASP A 29 -12.15 -26.63 0.34
N TRP A 30 -11.37 -26.07 -0.57
CA TRP A 30 -11.86 -25.17 -1.60
C TRP A 30 -12.77 -25.91 -2.58
N GLN A 31 -13.86 -25.25 -2.93
CA GLN A 31 -14.91 -25.72 -3.82
C GLN A 31 -15.25 -24.62 -4.82
N TYR A 32 -15.74 -25.03 -5.99
CA TYR A 32 -16.09 -24.14 -7.08
C TYR A 32 -17.60 -23.85 -7.11
N ASN A 33 -17.94 -22.59 -6.98
CA ASN A 33 -19.28 -22.04 -7.14
C ASN A 33 -19.49 -21.62 -8.61
N ARG A 34 -19.84 -22.58 -9.47
CA ARG A 34 -19.97 -22.39 -10.93
C ARG A 34 -20.91 -21.24 -11.30
N GLU A 35 -22.01 -21.09 -10.57
CA GLU A 35 -23.03 -20.06 -10.84
C GLU A 35 -22.78 -18.75 -10.09
N ALA A 36 -21.69 -18.63 -9.33
CA ALA A 36 -21.39 -17.46 -8.50
C ALA A 36 -22.56 -17.03 -7.59
N ARG A 37 -23.32 -18.01 -7.06
CA ARG A 37 -24.47 -17.72 -6.19
C ARG A 37 -23.99 -17.06 -4.91
N SER A 38 -24.50 -15.87 -4.61
CA SER A 38 -24.21 -15.16 -3.37
C SER A 38 -24.69 -15.96 -2.16
N GLY A 39 -23.90 -16.00 -1.08
CA GLY A 39 -24.22 -16.72 0.15
C GLY A 39 -24.11 -18.25 0.07
N ALA A 40 -23.63 -18.81 -1.06
CA ALA A 40 -23.32 -20.23 -1.14
C ALA A 40 -22.27 -20.61 -0.07
N ARG A 41 -22.51 -21.74 0.61
CA ARG A 41 -21.60 -22.27 1.66
C ARG A 41 -20.84 -23.53 1.21
N THR A 42 -21.23 -24.08 0.08
CA THR A 42 -20.63 -25.27 -0.53
C THR A 42 -20.73 -25.15 -2.05
N GLY A 43 -19.85 -25.84 -2.77
CA GLY A 43 -19.81 -25.90 -4.22
C GLY A 43 -19.33 -27.26 -4.73
N GLU A 44 -18.90 -27.30 -5.99
CA GLU A 44 -18.32 -28.49 -6.60
C GLU A 44 -16.89 -28.71 -6.08
N PRO A 45 -16.50 -29.94 -5.69
CA PRO A 45 -15.10 -30.22 -5.34
C PRO A 45 -14.16 -29.91 -6.50
N ILE A 46 -12.97 -29.39 -6.18
CA ILE A 46 -11.92 -29.12 -7.16
C ILE A 46 -10.76 -30.10 -6.98
N ASP A 47 -9.95 -30.25 -8.03
CA ASP A 47 -8.62 -30.84 -7.92
C ASP A 47 -7.59 -29.74 -7.63
N PRO A 48 -7.00 -29.68 -6.41
CA PRO A 48 -6.02 -28.65 -6.06
C PRO A 48 -4.81 -28.62 -6.99
N ALA A 49 -4.42 -29.75 -7.60
CA ALA A 49 -3.28 -29.81 -8.51
C ALA A 49 -3.48 -28.94 -9.75
N ARG A 50 -4.74 -28.66 -10.14
CA ARG A 50 -5.10 -27.78 -11.25
C ARG A 50 -5.11 -26.29 -10.88
N PHE A 51 -4.84 -25.92 -9.64
CA PHE A 51 -4.90 -24.52 -9.22
C PHE A 51 -3.59 -24.11 -8.55
N VAL A 52 -3.39 -22.79 -8.53
CA VAL A 52 -2.45 -22.14 -7.63
C VAL A 52 -3.32 -21.28 -6.74
N ILE A 53 -3.32 -21.57 -5.44
CA ILE A 53 -4.21 -20.97 -4.45
C ILE A 53 -3.35 -20.28 -3.42
N ARG A 54 -3.49 -18.96 -3.34
CA ARG A 54 -2.90 -18.15 -2.27
C ARG A 54 -3.97 -17.84 -1.24
N GLU A 55 -3.81 -18.36 -0.04
CA GLU A 55 -4.64 -17.98 1.10
C GLU A 55 -4.04 -16.76 1.82
N VAL A 56 -4.90 -15.79 2.14
CA VAL A 56 -4.52 -14.61 2.92
C VAL A 56 -5.32 -14.64 4.21
N ALA A 57 -4.64 -14.93 5.33
CA ALA A 57 -5.30 -15.13 6.62
C ALA A 57 -6.00 -13.87 7.16
N ARG A 58 -5.50 -12.67 6.79
CA ARG A 58 -6.02 -11.37 7.23
C ARG A 58 -6.08 -10.42 6.04
N PRO A 59 -7.09 -10.54 5.17
CA PRO A 59 -7.22 -9.66 4.01
C PRO A 59 -7.54 -8.24 4.48
N VAL A 60 -6.97 -7.25 3.79
CA VAL A 60 -7.22 -5.83 4.09
C VAL A 60 -8.71 -5.47 3.99
N ASP A 61 -9.45 -6.18 3.13
CA ASP A 61 -10.87 -5.98 2.88
C ASP A 61 -11.73 -6.14 4.14
N GLU A 62 -11.34 -7.02 5.08
CA GLU A 62 -12.07 -7.22 6.33
C GLU A 62 -12.08 -5.93 7.17
N ILE A 63 -10.92 -5.28 7.29
CA ILE A 63 -10.76 -4.02 8.01
C ILE A 63 -11.38 -2.87 7.19
N ALA A 64 -11.14 -2.86 5.88
CA ALA A 64 -11.64 -1.83 4.98
C ALA A 64 -13.16 -1.77 4.96
N LEU A 65 -13.86 -2.90 5.06
CA LEU A 65 -15.31 -2.96 5.13
C LEU A 65 -15.86 -2.23 6.36
N VAL A 66 -15.28 -2.47 7.54
CA VAL A 66 -15.69 -1.81 8.78
C VAL A 66 -15.45 -0.29 8.70
N ILE A 67 -14.30 0.10 8.17
CA ILE A 67 -13.96 1.52 7.95
C ILE A 67 -14.95 2.15 6.96
N HIS A 68 -15.26 1.48 5.86
CA HIS A 68 -16.19 1.97 4.84
C HIS A 68 -17.58 2.23 5.40
N VAL A 69 -18.14 1.30 6.19
CA VAL A 69 -19.44 1.49 6.84
C VAL A 69 -19.44 2.71 7.77
N ARG A 70 -18.40 2.87 8.59
CA ARG A 70 -18.25 4.03 9.49
C ARG A 70 -18.11 5.33 8.72
N ARG A 71 -17.35 5.32 7.64
CA ARG A 71 -17.11 6.48 6.77
C ARG A 71 -18.41 6.94 6.12
N ASN A 72 -19.20 6.03 5.56
CA ASN A 72 -20.48 6.34 4.95
C ASN A 72 -21.48 6.93 5.97
N ALA A 73 -21.55 6.35 7.18
CA ALA A 73 -22.39 6.88 8.24
C ALA A 73 -21.96 8.30 8.65
N CYS A 74 -20.66 8.52 8.88
CA CYS A 74 -20.12 9.84 9.20
C CYS A 74 -20.37 10.85 8.09
N GLN A 75 -20.20 10.47 6.82
CA GLN A 75 -20.44 11.35 5.68
C GLN A 75 -21.91 11.79 5.61
N ARG A 76 -22.84 10.85 5.77
CA ARG A 76 -24.28 11.17 5.80
C ARG A 76 -24.62 12.14 6.93
N ASP A 77 -24.09 11.89 8.12
CA ASP A 77 -24.35 12.75 9.29
C ASP A 77 -23.67 14.13 9.12
N TRP A 78 -22.53 14.18 8.44
CA TRP A 78 -21.86 15.41 8.04
C TRP A 78 -22.70 16.22 7.04
N ASP A 79 -23.24 15.58 6.02
CA ASP A 79 -24.10 16.24 5.02
C ASP A 79 -25.35 16.83 5.69
N ALA A 80 -26.00 16.09 6.61
CA ALA A 80 -27.14 16.57 7.39
C ALA A 80 -26.77 17.75 8.33
N PHE A 81 -25.57 17.71 8.92
CA PHE A 81 -25.05 18.81 9.72
C PHE A 81 -24.85 20.07 8.87
N VAL A 82 -24.26 19.93 7.67
CA VAL A 82 -24.05 21.06 6.75
C VAL A 82 -25.38 21.62 6.25
N GLU A 83 -26.38 20.78 5.99
CA GLU A 83 -27.72 21.22 5.62
C GLU A 83 -28.40 22.03 6.75
N THR A 84 -28.33 21.53 7.98
CA THR A 84 -29.03 22.12 9.13
C THR A 84 -28.35 23.40 9.64
N TYR A 85 -27.02 23.38 9.72
CA TYR A 85 -26.24 24.45 10.39
C TYR A 85 -25.35 25.24 9.43
N GLY A 86 -25.11 24.74 8.21
CA GLY A 86 -24.28 25.45 7.22
C GLY A 86 -24.98 26.66 6.62
N VAL A 87 -26.31 26.70 6.64
CA VAL A 87 -27.11 27.87 6.25
C VAL A 87 -27.66 28.54 7.51
N PRO A 88 -27.24 29.77 7.85
CA PRO A 88 -27.80 30.49 8.98
C PRO A 88 -29.30 30.72 8.79
N ALA A 89 -30.09 30.31 9.80
CA ALA A 89 -31.49 30.70 9.88
C ALA A 89 -31.60 32.22 10.08
N MET A 90 -32.45 32.87 9.32
CA MET A 90 -32.73 34.30 9.44
C MET A 90 -34.21 34.48 9.78
N PHE A 91 -34.46 35.26 10.82
CA PHE A 91 -35.82 35.60 11.26
C PHE A 91 -35.99 37.10 11.22
N VAL A 92 -37.16 37.55 10.77
CA VAL A 92 -37.56 38.96 10.81
C VAL A 92 -38.66 39.11 11.83
N ILE A 93 -38.48 40.06 12.76
CA ILE A 93 -39.48 40.40 13.77
C ILE A 93 -40.38 41.50 13.20
N GLY A 94 -41.68 41.28 13.29
CA GLY A 94 -42.72 42.21 12.85
C GLY A 94 -42.69 43.57 13.55
N PRO A 95 -43.25 44.62 12.92
CA PRO A 95 -43.35 45.94 13.54
C PRO A 95 -44.39 45.95 14.68
N ALA A 96 -44.16 46.81 15.69
CA ALA A 96 -45.07 46.96 16.82
C ALA A 96 -46.46 47.46 16.37
N GLY A 97 -47.52 46.75 16.78
CA GLY A 97 -48.90 47.12 16.48
C GLY A 97 -49.39 46.72 15.09
N ALA A 98 -48.70 45.81 14.40
CA ALA A 98 -49.19 45.22 13.15
C ALA A 98 -50.53 44.48 13.36
N THR A 99 -51.42 44.57 12.37
CA THR A 99 -52.65 43.77 12.33
C THR A 99 -52.34 42.36 11.81
N ALA A 100 -53.17 41.37 12.16
CA ALA A 100 -52.97 39.97 11.75
C ALA A 100 -52.83 39.80 10.22
N GLU A 101 -53.59 40.57 9.43
CA GLU A 101 -53.51 40.55 7.97
C GLU A 101 -52.15 41.06 7.44
N VAL A 102 -51.57 42.06 8.09
CA VAL A 102 -50.24 42.61 7.72
C VAL A 102 -49.13 41.66 8.13
N GLU A 103 -49.28 40.96 9.26
CA GLU A 103 -48.34 39.92 9.67
C GLU A 103 -48.33 38.74 8.69
N GLU A 104 -49.49 38.31 8.21
CA GLU A 104 -49.62 37.24 7.23
C GLU A 104 -49.06 37.64 5.86
N GLU A 105 -49.30 38.88 5.42
CA GLU A 105 -48.71 39.41 4.18
C GLU A 105 -47.18 39.46 4.26
N LEU A 106 -46.62 39.96 5.36
CA LEU A 106 -45.18 40.03 5.57
C LEU A 106 -44.55 38.63 5.66
N ALA A 107 -45.22 37.67 6.29
CA ALA A 107 -44.78 36.28 6.33
C ALA A 107 -44.75 35.65 4.93
N ALA A 108 -45.79 35.86 4.12
CA ALA A 108 -45.85 35.37 2.75
C ALA A 108 -44.78 36.01 1.85
N GLN A 109 -44.52 37.31 2.00
CA GLN A 109 -43.44 38.01 1.30
C GLN A 109 -42.06 37.47 1.72
N LEU A 110 -41.85 37.20 3.00
CA LEU A 110 -40.58 36.66 3.49
C LEU A 110 -40.29 35.26 2.92
N GLU A 111 -41.31 34.39 2.89
CA GLU A 111 -41.21 33.05 2.32
C GLU A 111 -40.89 33.11 0.82
N ALA A 112 -41.56 34.00 0.08
CA ALA A 112 -41.34 34.18 -1.36
C ALA A 112 -39.96 34.76 -1.72
N VAL A 113 -39.38 35.59 -0.84
CA VAL A 113 -38.09 36.26 -1.09
C VAL A 113 -36.90 35.44 -0.58
N VAL A 114 -37.05 34.68 0.51
CA VAL A 114 -35.89 34.13 1.24
C VAL A 114 -35.97 32.64 1.62
N GLY A 115 -36.87 31.84 1.02
CA GLY A 115 -37.06 30.41 1.32
C GLY A 115 -35.79 29.57 1.64
N ASN A 116 -36.01 28.43 2.33
CA ASN A 116 -35.03 27.62 3.11
C ASN A 116 -34.71 28.19 4.51
N SER A 117 -35.50 27.78 5.50
CA SER A 117 -35.20 27.93 6.94
C SER A 117 -35.23 29.38 7.46
N ARG A 118 -36.08 30.22 6.88
CA ARG A 118 -36.25 31.62 7.25
C ARG A 118 -37.72 31.92 7.47
N GLY A 119 -38.04 32.69 8.50
CA GLY A 119 -39.41 32.85 8.95
C GLY A 119 -39.70 34.24 9.50
N TYR A 120 -40.98 34.57 9.53
CA TYR A 120 -41.51 35.77 10.15
C TYR A 120 -41.96 35.45 11.58
N LEU A 121 -41.67 36.36 12.53
CA LEU A 121 -42.13 36.25 13.90
C LEU A 121 -42.92 37.51 14.29
N PRO A 122 -44.10 37.38 14.93
CA PRO A 122 -44.86 38.51 15.43
C PRO A 122 -44.07 39.37 16.41
N TYR A 123 -44.47 40.64 16.50
CA TYR A 123 -43.86 41.57 17.45
C TYR A 123 -44.00 41.06 18.90
N GLY A 124 -42.89 41.11 19.65
CA GLY A 124 -42.84 40.62 21.04
C GLY A 124 -42.40 39.16 21.19
N THR A 125 -42.07 38.46 20.10
CA THR A 125 -41.49 37.11 20.17
C THR A 125 -40.04 37.16 20.63
N GLU A 126 -39.71 36.43 21.69
CA GLU A 126 -38.32 36.24 22.14
C GLU A 126 -37.70 35.00 21.46
N LEU A 127 -36.65 35.22 20.66
CA LEU A 127 -35.91 34.13 20.04
C LEU A 127 -34.78 33.66 20.96
N VAL A 128 -35.05 32.61 21.74
CA VAL A 128 -34.03 31.95 22.54
C VAL A 128 -33.27 30.97 21.64
N SER A 129 -32.29 31.45 20.88
CA SER A 129 -31.33 30.56 20.22
C SER A 129 -30.38 30.00 21.27
N VAL A 130 -30.31 28.68 21.45
CA VAL A 130 -29.21 28.07 22.18
C VAL A 130 -27.94 28.38 21.39
N PRO A 131 -26.98 29.16 21.93
CA PRO A 131 -25.77 29.47 21.19
C PRO A 131 -25.04 28.15 20.92
N VAL A 132 -24.86 27.84 19.63
CA VAL A 132 -23.96 26.75 19.21
C VAL A 132 -22.54 27.25 19.48
N THR A 133 -22.06 27.01 20.71
CA THR A 133 -20.76 27.48 21.22
C THR A 133 -19.59 26.67 20.68
N ALA A 134 -19.83 25.56 19.97
CA ALA A 134 -18.80 24.76 19.30
C ALA A 134 -18.41 25.38 17.94
N ARG A 135 -17.94 26.63 17.92
CA ARG A 135 -17.38 27.24 16.71
C ARG A 135 -15.88 26.91 16.63
N GLY A 136 -15.47 26.21 15.57
CA GLY A 136 -14.06 26.16 15.15
C GLY A 136 -13.44 24.77 14.97
N VAL A 137 -14.03 23.71 15.52
CA VAL A 137 -13.55 22.33 15.28
C VAL A 137 -14.66 21.55 14.62
N ASN A 138 -14.42 21.09 13.39
CA ASN A 138 -15.30 20.19 12.67
C ASN A 138 -14.97 18.74 13.07
N PRO A 139 -15.77 18.10 13.95
CA PRO A 139 -15.46 16.76 14.45
C PRO A 139 -15.54 15.70 13.34
N PHE A 140 -16.43 15.88 12.36
CA PHE A 140 -16.64 14.93 11.28
C PHE A 140 -15.44 14.86 10.35
N ARG A 141 -14.87 16.00 9.95
CA ARG A 141 -13.66 16.03 9.13
C ARG A 141 -12.48 15.37 9.83
N THR A 142 -12.30 15.63 11.13
CA THR A 142 -11.25 14.99 11.93
C THR A 142 -11.46 13.48 12.01
N TYR A 143 -12.70 13.03 12.21
CA TYR A 143 -13.02 11.60 12.27
C TYR A 143 -12.84 10.90 10.92
N LEU A 144 -13.28 11.52 9.81
CA LEU A 144 -13.06 11.02 8.45
C LEU A 144 -11.56 10.87 8.15
N LYS A 145 -10.75 11.86 8.54
CA LYS A 145 -9.28 11.78 8.41
C LYS A 145 -8.72 10.59 9.21
N ALA A 146 -9.13 10.44 10.46
CA ALA A 146 -8.68 9.32 11.30
C ALA A 146 -9.07 7.94 10.71
N LEU A 147 -10.23 7.83 10.06
CA LEU A 147 -10.65 6.60 9.36
C LEU A 147 -9.75 6.31 8.14
N ASP A 148 -9.42 7.33 7.35
CA ASP A 148 -8.52 7.18 6.20
C ASP A 148 -7.10 6.77 6.68
N GLU A 149 -6.60 7.36 7.77
CA GLU A 149 -5.31 6.99 8.39
C GLU A 149 -5.30 5.53 8.91
N GLN A 150 -6.40 5.07 9.52
CA GLN A 150 -6.54 3.68 9.97
C GLN A 150 -6.46 2.69 8.80
N LEU A 151 -7.02 3.04 7.64
CA LEU A 151 -6.94 2.20 6.45
C LEU A 151 -5.51 2.13 5.91
N VAL A 152 -4.79 3.26 5.88
CA VAL A 152 -3.37 3.30 5.46
C VAL A 152 -2.49 2.49 6.41
N LEU A 153 -2.71 2.62 7.72
CA LEU A 153 -2.00 1.82 8.72
C LEU A 153 -2.26 0.33 8.52
N ALA A 154 -3.51 -0.07 8.31
CA ALA A 154 -3.87 -1.47 8.05
C ALA A 154 -3.21 -2.00 6.77
N GLY A 155 -3.26 -1.24 5.67
CA GLY A 155 -2.69 -1.63 4.38
C GLY A 155 -1.15 -1.65 4.34
N THR A 156 -0.49 -0.83 5.17
CA THR A 156 0.98 -0.73 5.20
C THR A 156 1.61 -1.51 6.36
N GLY A 157 0.82 -2.24 7.15
CA GLY A 157 1.31 -2.95 8.33
C GLY A 157 1.85 -2.01 9.41
N GLY A 158 1.30 -0.80 9.52
CA GLY A 158 1.69 0.23 10.49
C GLY A 158 2.92 1.04 10.08
N LYS A 159 3.48 0.82 8.89
CA LYS A 159 4.68 1.52 8.41
C LYS A 159 4.40 2.95 7.93
N LEU A 160 3.16 3.26 7.55
CA LEU A 160 2.72 4.60 7.19
C LEU A 160 1.39 4.92 7.87
N SER A 161 1.26 6.15 8.40
CA SER A 161 0.03 6.64 9.01
C SER A 161 -0.85 7.47 8.07
N VAL A 162 -0.26 8.08 7.04
CA VAL A 162 -0.95 8.98 6.10
C VAL A 162 -0.54 8.68 4.66
N LEU A 163 -1.40 9.04 3.70
CA LEU A 163 -1.00 9.21 2.31
C LEU A 163 -0.20 10.51 2.17
N ALA A 164 0.74 10.57 1.22
CA ALA A 164 1.57 11.75 1.02
C ALA A 164 0.69 13.01 0.82
N GLU A 165 0.81 13.97 1.74
CA GLU A 165 0.11 15.25 1.66
C GLU A 165 0.92 16.26 0.82
N PRO A 166 0.27 17.17 0.07
CA PRO A 166 0.98 18.27 -0.59
C PRO A 166 1.72 19.13 0.45
N GLY A 167 3.04 19.27 0.29
CA GLY A 167 3.89 20.07 1.18
C GLY A 167 4.88 19.26 2.03
N VAL A 168 4.79 17.93 2.02
CA VAL A 168 5.81 17.09 2.65
C VAL A 168 6.97 16.95 1.66
N GLY A 169 8.14 17.51 2.00
CA GLY A 169 9.30 17.63 1.10
C GLY A 169 9.81 16.30 0.52
N GLN A 170 10.73 16.38 -0.46
CA GLN A 170 11.27 15.21 -1.20
C GLN A 170 11.72 14.05 -0.31
N GLN A 171 12.20 14.33 0.91
CA GLN A 171 12.60 13.32 1.88
C GLN A 171 11.46 12.39 2.32
N ALA A 172 10.23 12.89 2.46
CA ALA A 172 9.09 12.04 2.78
C ALA A 172 8.70 11.14 1.61
N GLY A 173 8.79 11.62 0.37
CA GLY A 173 8.56 10.81 -0.82
C GLY A 173 9.49 9.59 -0.90
N LEU A 174 10.76 9.77 -0.53
CA LEU A 174 11.75 8.68 -0.44
C LEU A 174 11.40 7.67 0.66
N VAL A 175 10.99 8.14 1.85
CA VAL A 175 10.56 7.26 2.95
C VAL A 175 9.33 6.44 2.55
N HIS A 176 8.33 7.07 1.91
CA HIS A 176 7.17 6.37 1.38
C HIS A 176 7.57 5.27 0.39
N TRP A 177 8.47 5.58 -0.55
CA TRP A 177 8.93 4.60 -1.52
C TRP A 177 9.67 3.42 -0.88
N GLN A 178 10.51 3.67 0.13
CA GLN A 178 11.22 2.61 0.85
C GLN A 178 10.24 1.66 1.55
N VAL A 179 9.23 2.20 2.25
CA VAL A 179 8.18 1.39 2.87
C VAL A 179 7.44 0.54 1.84
N TRP A 180 7.04 1.14 0.72
CA TRP A 180 6.37 0.41 -0.36
C TRP A 180 7.25 -0.70 -0.92
N ARG A 181 8.54 -0.43 -1.15
CA ARG A 181 9.49 -1.45 -1.62
C ARG A 181 9.58 -2.62 -0.65
N GLU A 182 9.66 -2.37 0.65
CA GLU A 182 9.69 -3.44 1.65
C GLU A 182 8.40 -4.28 1.65
N ILE A 183 7.22 -3.64 1.55
CA ILE A 183 5.94 -4.35 1.46
C ILE A 183 5.89 -5.20 0.19
N MET A 184 6.30 -4.63 -0.95
CA MET A 184 6.31 -5.33 -2.24
C MET A 184 7.29 -6.51 -2.22
N GLN A 185 8.46 -6.38 -1.60
CA GLN A 185 9.40 -7.47 -1.43
C GLN A 185 8.84 -8.59 -0.53
N ALA A 186 8.18 -8.24 0.58
CA ALA A 186 7.53 -9.22 1.44
C ALA A 186 6.41 -9.98 0.71
N GLU A 187 5.55 -9.26 -0.02
CA GLU A 187 4.50 -9.88 -0.84
C GLU A 187 5.08 -10.74 -1.96
N ALA A 188 6.14 -10.28 -2.64
CA ALA A 188 6.81 -11.04 -3.68
C ALA A 188 7.40 -12.35 -3.15
N LEU A 189 7.95 -12.37 -1.93
CA LEU A 189 8.42 -13.59 -1.28
C LEU A 189 7.27 -14.59 -1.04
N LEU A 190 6.14 -14.12 -0.48
CA LEU A 190 4.97 -14.98 -0.22
C LEU A 190 4.36 -15.53 -1.51
N ILE A 191 4.27 -14.70 -2.56
CA ILE A 191 3.78 -15.16 -3.88
C ILE A 191 4.75 -16.16 -4.49
N SER A 192 6.07 -15.92 -4.36
CA SER A 192 7.09 -16.85 -4.83
C SER A 192 6.94 -18.20 -4.12
N GLU A 193 6.86 -18.24 -2.79
CA GLU A 193 6.69 -19.47 -2.03
C GLU A 193 5.48 -20.30 -2.51
N VAL A 194 4.32 -19.65 -2.72
CA VAL A 194 3.12 -20.31 -3.27
C VAL A 194 3.37 -20.88 -4.68
N MET A 195 4.04 -20.13 -5.55
CA MET A 195 4.39 -20.60 -6.89
C MET A 195 5.39 -21.77 -6.82
N GLN A 196 6.36 -21.72 -5.93
CA GLN A 196 7.37 -22.78 -5.80
C GLN A 196 6.75 -24.09 -5.34
N GLU A 197 5.90 -24.02 -4.31
CA GLU A 197 5.24 -25.19 -3.74
C GLU A 197 4.20 -25.79 -4.70
N GLN A 198 3.36 -24.95 -5.31
CA GLN A 198 2.18 -25.41 -6.04
C GLN A 198 2.40 -25.49 -7.54
N PHE A 199 3.43 -24.85 -8.10
CA PHE A 199 3.69 -24.81 -9.53
C PHE A 199 5.06 -25.41 -9.88
N ASP A 200 6.16 -24.84 -9.40
CA ASP A 200 7.51 -25.25 -9.83
C ASP A 200 7.87 -26.66 -9.38
N ALA A 201 7.75 -26.95 -8.07
CA ALA A 201 8.17 -28.25 -7.52
C ALA A 201 7.36 -29.42 -8.12
N PRO A 202 6.02 -29.36 -8.26
CA PRO A 202 5.26 -30.41 -8.92
C PRO A 202 5.64 -30.62 -10.39
N LEU A 203 5.88 -29.53 -11.13
CA LEU A 203 6.28 -29.60 -12.54
C LEU A 203 7.68 -30.23 -12.70
N LEU A 204 8.64 -29.80 -11.89
CA LEU A 204 10.02 -30.31 -11.95
C LEU A 204 10.12 -31.76 -11.47
N ALA A 205 9.36 -32.14 -10.45
CA ALA A 205 9.30 -33.53 -9.99
C ALA A 205 8.68 -34.47 -11.04
N ALA A 206 7.74 -33.98 -11.85
CA ALA A 206 7.14 -34.75 -12.94
C ALA A 206 8.09 -34.91 -14.14
N GLU A 207 8.82 -33.84 -14.52
CA GLU A 207 9.74 -33.85 -15.66
C GLU A 207 11.07 -34.55 -15.34
N PHE A 208 11.57 -34.40 -14.10
CA PHE A 208 12.83 -34.97 -13.64
C PHE A 208 12.60 -35.86 -12.40
N PRO A 209 12.01 -37.06 -12.57
CA PRO A 209 11.80 -37.99 -11.47
C PRO A 209 13.09 -38.31 -10.72
N GLU A 210 12.99 -38.48 -9.40
CA GLU A 210 14.11 -38.85 -8.50
C GLU A 210 15.21 -37.80 -8.33
N GLN A 211 15.15 -36.68 -9.05
CA GLN A 211 16.09 -35.57 -8.86
C GLN A 211 15.55 -34.59 -7.81
N PRO A 212 16.40 -34.11 -6.89
CA PRO A 212 16.03 -33.01 -6.01
C PRO A 212 15.73 -31.74 -6.82
N VAL A 213 14.68 -31.02 -6.43
CA VAL A 213 14.28 -29.76 -7.06
C VAL A 213 15.22 -28.64 -6.61
N TRP A 214 16.00 -28.09 -7.56
CA TRP A 214 16.94 -26.98 -7.31
C TRP A 214 16.58 -25.69 -8.02
N ALA A 215 15.69 -25.75 -9.01
CA ALA A 215 15.25 -24.59 -9.78
C ALA A 215 13.87 -24.15 -9.30
N TYR A 216 13.65 -22.85 -9.27
CA TYR A 216 12.39 -22.27 -8.85
C TYR A 216 12.21 -20.84 -9.35
N PHE A 217 10.96 -20.42 -9.47
CA PHE A 217 10.58 -19.06 -9.79
C PHE A 217 10.61 -18.17 -8.55
N ALA A 218 11.07 -16.93 -8.72
CA ALA A 218 11.03 -15.91 -7.67
C ALA A 218 10.70 -14.54 -8.26
N LEU A 219 9.64 -13.91 -7.75
CA LEU A 219 9.35 -12.50 -7.96
C LEU A 219 10.25 -11.64 -7.09
N CYS A 220 10.75 -10.54 -7.67
CA CYS A 220 11.68 -9.64 -6.98
C CYS A 220 12.81 -10.43 -6.28
N GLY A 221 13.38 -11.42 -6.99
CA GLY A 221 14.52 -12.20 -6.49
C GLY A 221 15.56 -11.25 -5.91
N ARG A 222 16.14 -11.63 -4.75
CA ARG A 222 17.07 -10.85 -3.92
C ARG A 222 17.65 -9.65 -4.66
N GLU A 223 17.50 -8.44 -4.10
CA GLU A 223 18.25 -7.26 -4.55
C GLU A 223 19.68 -7.71 -4.86
N GLU A 224 20.01 -7.71 -6.15
CA GLU A 224 21.28 -8.18 -6.65
C GLU A 224 22.32 -7.39 -5.86
N THR A 225 23.19 -8.10 -5.13
CA THR A 225 24.20 -7.48 -4.28
C THR A 225 24.85 -6.35 -5.06
N ASP A 226 24.72 -5.10 -4.61
CA ASP A 226 25.31 -3.97 -5.32
C ASP A 226 26.82 -4.16 -5.38
N VAL A 227 27.29 -4.58 -6.56
CA VAL A 227 28.68 -4.90 -6.79
C VAL A 227 29.56 -3.67 -6.54
N GLY A 228 29.04 -2.46 -6.79
CA GLY A 228 29.70 -1.20 -6.45
C GLY A 228 29.90 -1.06 -4.95
N ALA A 229 28.84 -1.25 -4.16
CA ALA A 229 28.91 -1.19 -2.70
C ALA A 229 29.88 -2.24 -2.12
N VAL A 230 29.92 -3.45 -2.69
CA VAL A 230 30.88 -4.50 -2.28
C VAL A 230 32.33 -4.10 -2.56
N VAL A 231 32.60 -3.49 -3.72
CA VAL A 231 33.94 -3.00 -4.08
C VAL A 231 34.37 -1.81 -3.20
N GLU A 232 33.45 -0.91 -2.86
CA GLU A 232 33.70 0.20 -1.94
C GLU A 232 34.03 -0.29 -0.52
N GLN A 233 33.24 -1.25 0.00
CA GLN A 233 33.50 -1.90 1.28
C GLN A 233 34.86 -2.61 1.28
N ALA A 234 35.19 -3.31 0.19
CA ALA A 234 36.48 -3.97 0.05
C ALA A 234 37.65 -2.96 0.11
N THR A 235 37.49 -1.81 -0.52
CA THR A 235 38.46 -0.71 -0.48
C THR A 235 38.61 -0.14 0.93
N ALA A 236 37.51 0.07 1.65
CA ALA A 236 37.53 0.58 3.02
C ALA A 236 38.22 -0.38 4.00
N LEU A 237 37.92 -1.68 3.89
CA LEU A 237 38.57 -2.73 4.69
C LEU A 237 40.08 -2.81 4.40
N SER A 238 40.47 -2.69 3.12
CA SER A 238 41.89 -2.63 2.73
C SER A 238 42.62 -1.43 3.33
N ARG A 239 41.99 -0.24 3.36
CA ARG A 239 42.55 0.96 4.01
C ARG A 239 42.68 0.81 5.52
N ALA A 240 41.78 0.05 6.14
CA ALA A 240 41.82 -0.29 7.57
C ALA A 240 42.82 -1.42 7.90
N GLY A 241 43.56 -1.94 6.91
CA GLY A 241 44.60 -2.96 7.10
C GLY A 241 44.11 -4.41 7.03
N TYR A 242 42.83 -4.64 6.74
CA TYR A 242 42.30 -5.98 6.51
C TYR A 242 42.56 -6.43 5.08
N ARG A 243 42.85 -7.72 4.88
CA ARG A 243 42.94 -8.32 3.53
C ARG A 243 41.70 -9.18 3.29
N ILE A 244 41.11 -9.01 2.11
CA ILE A 244 39.98 -9.82 1.65
C ILE A 244 40.53 -10.84 0.65
N GLU A 245 40.10 -12.09 0.78
CA GLU A 245 40.47 -13.14 -0.16
C GLU A 245 39.81 -12.89 -1.53
N ALA A 246 40.60 -13.02 -2.59
CA ALA A 246 40.12 -12.81 -3.96
C ALA A 246 38.99 -13.79 -4.34
N ALA A 247 39.00 -15.00 -3.79
CA ALA A 247 37.93 -15.99 -4.00
C ALA A 247 36.59 -15.50 -3.43
N GLN A 248 36.61 -14.99 -2.19
CA GLN A 248 35.41 -14.47 -1.53
C GLN A 248 34.87 -13.22 -2.21
N LEU A 249 35.75 -12.34 -2.69
CA LEU A 249 35.34 -11.15 -3.44
C LEU A 249 34.80 -11.52 -4.83
N SER A 250 35.38 -12.51 -5.49
CA SER A 250 34.90 -13.03 -6.78
C SER A 250 33.51 -13.66 -6.66
N GLU A 251 33.28 -14.45 -5.62
CA GLU A 251 31.97 -15.07 -5.32
C GLU A 251 30.89 -14.01 -5.07
N LYS A 252 31.20 -12.99 -4.28
CA LYS A 252 30.23 -11.92 -3.94
C LYS A 252 29.95 -10.94 -5.07
N THR A 253 30.90 -10.71 -5.97
CA THR A 253 30.78 -9.74 -7.07
C THR A 253 30.41 -10.38 -8.42
N GLY A 254 30.59 -11.70 -8.56
CA GLY A 254 30.46 -12.41 -9.84
C GLY A 254 31.65 -12.20 -10.79
N TYR A 255 32.65 -11.41 -10.42
CA TYR A 255 33.84 -11.17 -11.25
C TYR A 255 34.90 -12.25 -11.08
N ARG A 256 35.65 -12.55 -12.14
CA ARG A 256 36.90 -13.31 -12.03
C ARG A 256 38.05 -12.37 -11.75
N LEU A 257 38.53 -12.36 -10.51
CA LEU A 257 39.63 -11.49 -10.09
C LEU A 257 40.99 -12.15 -10.36
N ALA A 258 41.90 -11.42 -10.99
CA ALA A 258 43.30 -11.80 -11.16
C ALA A 258 44.20 -10.76 -10.49
N ALA A 259 45.30 -11.21 -9.87
CA ALA A 259 46.27 -10.28 -9.27
C ALA A 259 46.96 -9.47 -10.38
N ALA A 260 46.95 -8.15 -10.25
CA ALA A 260 47.78 -7.30 -11.09
C ALA A 260 49.27 -7.59 -10.79
N PRO A 261 50.16 -7.56 -11.80
CA PRO A 261 51.59 -7.66 -11.55
C PRO A 261 52.02 -6.57 -10.58
N ALA A 262 52.81 -6.93 -9.58
CA ALA A 262 53.29 -5.98 -8.58
C ALA A 262 53.99 -4.80 -9.27
N PRO A 263 53.77 -3.54 -8.83
CA PRO A 263 54.50 -2.41 -9.37
C PRO A 263 55.99 -2.68 -9.13
N GLY A 264 56.75 -2.84 -10.20
CA GLY A 264 58.19 -3.02 -10.13
C GLY A 264 58.80 -1.87 -9.34
N HIS A 265 59.58 -2.20 -8.31
CA HIS A 265 60.49 -1.26 -7.67
C HIS A 265 61.41 -0.69 -8.76
N THR A 266 61.13 0.52 -9.25
CA THR A 266 62.13 1.31 -9.96
C THR A 266 63.15 1.73 -8.93
N GLY A 267 64.17 0.89 -8.72
CA GLY A 267 65.34 1.24 -7.95
C GLY A 267 65.93 2.52 -8.51
N GLY A 268 65.99 3.56 -7.69
CA GLY A 268 66.64 4.81 -8.04
C GLY A 268 68.12 4.54 -8.35
N VAL A 269 68.51 4.79 -9.60
CA VAL A 269 69.92 4.86 -9.98
C VAL A 269 70.49 6.13 -9.35
N GLY A 270 71.37 5.96 -8.36
CA GLY A 270 72.13 7.07 -7.77
C GLY A 270 73.07 7.70 -8.82
N PRO A 271 73.43 8.98 -8.68
CA PRO A 271 74.17 9.69 -9.72
C PRO A 271 75.63 9.20 -9.80
N GLU A 272 76.02 8.74 -10.99
CA GLU A 272 77.42 8.50 -11.35
C GLU A 272 78.20 9.83 -11.35
N GLN A 273 79.31 9.88 -10.60
CA GLN A 273 80.28 10.97 -10.69
C GLN A 273 81.13 10.83 -11.97
N PRO A 274 81.37 11.92 -12.72
CA PRO A 274 82.16 11.86 -13.94
C PRO A 274 83.66 11.84 -13.64
N GLY A 275 84.36 10.82 -14.17
CA GLY A 275 85.82 10.75 -14.17
C GLY A 275 86.42 11.70 -15.22
N THR A 276 87.37 12.54 -14.78
CA THR A 276 88.20 13.39 -15.64
C THR A 276 89.38 12.61 -16.23
N HIS A 277 89.59 12.72 -17.54
CA HIS A 277 90.76 12.19 -18.25
C HIS A 277 92.01 13.08 -18.06
N GLN A 278 93.11 12.39 -17.74
CA GLN A 278 94.55 12.63 -17.95
C GLN A 278 95.10 14.01 -18.38
N ALA A 279 96.18 14.41 -17.68
CA ALA A 279 97.53 14.55 -18.24
C ALA A 279 98.56 14.02 -17.23
#